data_AF-A0A7J0D8S2-F1
#
_entry.id   AF-A0A7J0D8S2-F1
#
_cell.length_a   1.000
_cell.length_b   1.000
_cell.length_c   1.000
_cell.angle_alpha   90.00
_cell.angle_beta   90.00
_cell.angle_gamma   90.00
#
_symmetry.space_group_name_H-M   'P 1'
#
loop_
_entity.id
_entity.type
_entity.pdbx_description
1 polymer ?
#
loop_
_entity_poly.entity_id
_entity_poly.type
_entity_poly.pdbx_seq_one_letter_code
_entity_poly.pdbx_strand_id
1 'polypeptide(L)'
;MRRGEVHSLSINLLIVLLLFLSLHESSCSPLVYLRNSVIMETRRDALFPEISPSTSPQPLFPLLAPSPLTPFTNSTVPKLSGLCTLNFTAVESMMNTTSIDCTSVFAQFLANVICCPQLEATLVVLIGQSSKDTNTLALNGTQAKHCLSDFEQILVGQGAGDNLQQICSIRPSNLTAASCPITDVNEFESTVNTSVLFAACEKIDVVNECCEQICQNAISDAARMLALKAYDLSSMDGSHALSDQSTRVNDCKGIVHRWLASKLEPSRAKDVLRGLSNCHVNKVCPLVFPNMNGITAACRDGIKNRTACCNAMESYVSHLQKQSFITNLQALNCAALLGRKLQKANITENVYNLCRISLKDFSLQESGCLLPSLPSDATFDQSSGVSFLCDLNDNIPAPWPSASQIPASSCNKTVKIPALPAAASGQSGKYAHYVVLTVNFMHMLLLVV
;
A
#
# COMPACT_ATOMS: atom_id res chain seq x y z
N MET A 1 -11.49 -40.41 49.33
CA MET A 1 -12.40 -39.34 48.83
C MET A 1 -11.87 -37.96 49.19
N ARG A 2 -10.81 -37.45 48.53
CA ARG A 2 -10.32 -36.06 48.77
C ARG A 2 -9.53 -35.43 47.61
N ARG A 3 -9.58 -36.02 46.41
CA ARG A 3 -8.87 -35.52 45.21
C ARG A 3 -9.81 -34.96 44.13
N GLY A 4 -11.11 -35.26 44.19
CA GLY A 4 -12.12 -34.75 43.25
C GLY A 4 -12.65 -33.35 43.57
N GLU A 5 -12.64 -32.93 44.84
CA GLU A 5 -13.22 -31.64 45.25
C GLU A 5 -12.30 -30.44 44.97
N VAL A 6 -10.97 -30.64 44.98
CA VAL A 6 -10.00 -29.55 44.77
C VAL A 6 -9.94 -29.12 43.28
N HIS A 7 -10.14 -30.06 42.36
CA HIS A 7 -10.19 -29.75 40.92
C HIS A 7 -11.49 -29.03 40.52
N SER A 8 -12.61 -29.40 41.13
CA SER A 8 -13.90 -28.74 40.88
C SER A 8 -13.93 -27.30 41.41
N LEU A 9 -13.30 -27.05 42.57
CA LEU A 9 -13.22 -25.69 43.14
C LEU A 9 -12.38 -24.73 42.28
N SER A 10 -11.30 -25.22 41.67
CA SER A 10 -10.40 -24.44 40.81
C SER A 10 -11.06 -24.03 39.49
N ILE A 11 -11.82 -24.94 38.87
CA ILE A 11 -12.51 -24.69 37.60
C ILE A 11 -13.67 -23.71 37.79
N ASN A 12 -14.42 -23.83 38.88
CA ASN A 12 -15.50 -22.89 39.20
C ASN A 12 -15.00 -21.48 39.49
N LEU A 13 -13.82 -21.33 40.12
CA LEU A 13 -13.20 -20.03 40.35
C LEU A 13 -12.78 -19.35 39.03
N LEU A 14 -12.29 -20.14 38.07
CA LEU A 14 -11.90 -19.66 36.73
C LEU A 14 -13.11 -19.18 35.91
N ILE A 15 -14.23 -19.90 35.99
CA ILE A 15 -15.48 -19.53 35.29
C ILE A 15 -16.07 -18.24 35.87
N VAL A 16 -16.04 -18.07 37.19
CA VAL A 16 -16.49 -16.83 37.85
C VAL A 16 -15.61 -15.64 37.44
N LEU A 17 -14.29 -15.83 37.33
CA LEU A 17 -13.36 -14.77 36.90
C LEU A 17 -13.59 -14.34 35.44
N LEU A 18 -13.91 -15.30 34.56
CA LEU A 18 -14.26 -15.03 33.16
C LEU A 18 -15.61 -14.33 33.01
N LEU A 19 -16.57 -14.61 33.90
CA LEU A 19 -17.86 -13.92 33.96
C LEU A 19 -17.73 -12.47 34.46
N PHE A 20 -16.79 -12.19 35.38
CA PHE A 20 -16.51 -10.81 35.81
C PHE A 20 -15.81 -9.96 34.74
N LEU A 21 -14.96 -10.57 33.91
CA LEU A 21 -14.30 -9.89 32.79
C LEU A 21 -15.25 -9.55 31.64
N SER A 22 -16.33 -10.32 31.46
CA SER A 22 -17.35 -10.08 30.43
C SER A 22 -18.42 -9.07 30.83
N LEU A 23 -18.52 -8.72 32.12
CA LEU A 23 -19.46 -7.71 32.63
C LEU A 23 -18.87 -6.28 32.67
N HIS A 24 -17.56 -6.10 32.47
CA HIS A 24 -16.91 -4.78 32.56
C HIS A 24 -16.96 -3.94 31.25
N GLU A 25 -17.50 -4.49 30.16
CA GLU A 25 -17.68 -3.76 28.88
C GLU A 25 -19.14 -3.38 28.58
N SER A 26 -19.91 -3.00 29.60
CA SER A 26 -21.25 -2.44 29.37
C SER A 26 -21.49 -1.18 30.20
N SER A 27 -21.07 -0.04 29.66
CA SER A 27 -21.54 1.30 30.04
C SER A 27 -21.53 2.20 28.81
N CYS A 28 -22.63 2.17 28.06
CA CYS A 28 -22.93 3.11 26.98
C CYS A 28 -23.31 4.49 27.53
N SER A 29 -23.00 5.57 26.77
CA SER A 29 -23.95 6.59 26.23
C SER A 29 -23.27 7.95 25.99
N PRO A 30 -23.82 8.89 25.20
CA PRO A 30 -24.51 8.76 23.91
C PRO A 30 -23.87 9.66 22.81
N LEU A 31 -23.97 9.25 21.55
CA LEU A 31 -23.51 10.00 20.38
C LEU A 31 -24.47 11.15 20.06
N VAL A 32 -24.10 12.37 20.41
CA VAL A 32 -24.78 13.60 19.93
C VAL A 32 -24.35 13.86 18.49
N TYR A 33 -25.31 13.81 17.58
CA TYR A 33 -25.16 14.17 16.17
C TYR A 33 -24.92 15.69 16.06
N LEU A 34 -23.75 16.11 15.56
CA LEU A 34 -23.54 17.48 15.11
C LEU A 34 -23.03 17.52 13.67
N ARG A 35 -23.96 17.93 12.82
CA ARG A 35 -23.83 18.38 11.43
C ARG A 35 -22.79 19.50 11.31
N ASN A 36 -21.87 19.37 10.34
CA ASN A 36 -21.15 20.41 9.57
C ASN A 36 -19.95 19.72 8.88
N SER A 37 -19.44 20.08 7.71
CA SER A 37 -19.79 21.01 6.64
C SER A 37 -18.75 20.71 5.55
N VAL A 38 -19.20 20.60 4.31
CA VAL A 38 -18.42 20.28 3.11
C VAL A 38 -17.22 21.22 2.97
N ILE A 39 -16.00 20.67 2.84
CA ILE A 39 -14.83 21.35 2.30
C ILE A 39 -14.37 20.55 1.09
N MET A 40 -14.47 21.17 -0.08
CA MET A 40 -14.00 20.62 -1.37
C MET A 40 -12.49 20.43 -1.32
N GLU A 41 -12.05 19.19 -1.52
CA GLU A 41 -10.64 18.86 -1.75
C GLU A 41 -10.43 18.62 -3.25
N THR A 42 -9.46 19.33 -3.81
CA THR A 42 -9.11 19.36 -5.24
C THR A 42 -8.63 17.97 -5.68
N ARG A 43 -9.42 17.32 -6.53
CA ARG A 43 -9.24 15.98 -7.10
C ARG A 43 -7.89 15.87 -7.83
N ARG A 44 -6.96 15.07 -7.30
CA ARG A 44 -5.70 14.65 -7.97
C ARG A 44 -5.92 13.33 -8.71
N ASP A 45 -5.13 13.16 -9.77
CA ASP A 45 -5.16 12.15 -10.83
C ASP A 45 -5.80 10.78 -10.53
N ALA A 46 -6.93 10.49 -11.20
CA ALA A 46 -7.80 9.32 -10.98
C ALA A 46 -7.28 7.97 -11.55
N LEU A 47 -5.97 7.82 -11.78
CA LEU A 47 -5.38 6.54 -12.17
C LEU A 47 -4.11 6.18 -11.40
N PHE A 48 -3.90 6.84 -10.27
CA PHE A 48 -2.90 6.49 -9.28
C PHE A 48 -3.60 6.17 -7.96
N PRO A 49 -3.01 5.32 -7.10
CA PRO A 49 -3.64 4.94 -5.85
C PRO A 49 -4.04 6.20 -5.07
N GLU A 50 -5.34 6.37 -4.82
CA GLU A 50 -5.77 7.11 -3.64
C GLU A 50 -5.10 6.39 -2.48
N ILE A 51 -4.17 7.09 -1.80
CA ILE A 51 -3.40 6.55 -0.68
C ILE A 51 -4.41 6.04 0.35
N SER A 52 -4.65 4.74 0.31
CA SER A 52 -5.62 4.03 1.13
C SER A 52 -4.85 3.33 2.26
N PRO A 53 -5.40 3.24 3.47
CA PRO A 53 -6.81 3.40 3.80
C PRO A 53 -7.15 4.75 4.46
N SER A 54 -8.36 5.24 4.20
CA SER A 54 -8.99 6.36 4.93
C SER A 54 -9.32 6.03 6.39
N THR A 55 -9.01 4.81 6.81
CA THR A 55 -9.20 4.27 8.17
C THR A 55 -7.90 3.63 8.64
N SER A 56 -7.39 4.04 9.81
CA SER A 56 -6.25 3.36 10.44
C SER A 56 -6.53 1.86 10.50
N PRO A 57 -5.63 0.99 10.00
CA PRO A 57 -5.80 -0.44 10.16
C PRO A 57 -5.87 -0.78 11.65
N GLN A 58 -6.57 -1.87 11.97
CA GLN A 58 -6.60 -2.36 13.35
C GLN A 58 -5.16 -2.67 13.77
N PRO A 59 -4.76 -2.37 15.02
CA PRO A 59 -3.42 -2.69 15.49
C PRO A 59 -3.11 -4.16 15.22
N LEU A 60 -1.96 -4.45 14.60
CA LEU A 60 -1.42 -5.80 14.61
C LEU A 60 -1.19 -6.15 16.08
N PHE A 61 -2.06 -6.99 16.64
CA PHE A 61 -1.73 -7.69 17.87
C PHE A 61 -0.59 -8.64 17.53
N PRO A 62 0.56 -8.64 18.25
CA PRO A 62 1.73 -9.47 17.94
C PRO A 62 1.52 -11.00 18.04
N LEU A 63 0.27 -11.48 18.02
CA LEU A 63 -0.07 -12.88 18.27
C LEU A 63 -0.59 -13.65 17.05
N LEU A 64 -0.62 -13.07 15.86
CA LEU A 64 -1.07 -13.77 14.65
C LEU A 64 -0.19 -13.42 13.44
N ALA A 65 1.13 -13.62 13.56
CA ALA A 65 1.79 -14.19 12.39
C ALA A 65 1.07 -15.53 12.12
N PRO A 66 0.60 -15.82 10.90
CA PRO A 66 0.03 -17.12 10.62
C PRO A 66 1.03 -18.15 11.13
N SER A 67 0.56 -19.05 12.00
CA SER A 67 1.38 -20.15 12.48
C SER A 67 1.99 -20.81 11.24
N PRO A 68 3.26 -21.25 11.23
CA PRO A 68 3.85 -21.93 10.06
C PRO A 68 3.06 -23.17 9.58
N LEU A 69 2.02 -23.55 10.35
CA LEU A 69 1.10 -24.64 10.11
C LEU A 69 -0.26 -24.23 9.50
N THR A 70 -0.58 -22.95 9.33
CA THR A 70 -1.76 -22.57 8.54
C THR A 70 -1.39 -22.57 7.06
N PRO A 71 -1.99 -23.43 6.22
CA PRO A 71 -1.67 -23.46 4.80
C PRO A 71 -1.96 -22.08 4.20
N PHE A 72 -0.93 -21.52 3.55
CA PHE A 72 -0.99 -20.25 2.83
C PHE A 72 -2.11 -20.24 1.77
N THR A 73 -2.44 -21.42 1.24
CA THR A 73 -3.62 -21.65 0.43
C THR A 73 -4.81 -21.93 1.33
N ASN A 74 -5.68 -20.93 1.49
CA ASN A 74 -7.02 -21.18 2.00
C ASN A 74 -7.69 -22.12 0.98
N SER A 75 -7.83 -23.40 1.33
CA SER A 75 -8.15 -24.49 0.38
C SER A 75 -9.60 -24.46 -0.14
N THR A 76 -10.26 -23.30 -0.02
CA THR A 76 -11.58 -23.03 -0.56
C THR A 76 -11.50 -22.89 -2.07
N VAL A 77 -12.16 -23.81 -2.77
CA VAL A 77 -12.39 -23.71 -4.22
C VAL A 77 -13.06 -22.36 -4.50
N PRO A 78 -12.45 -21.48 -5.33
CA PRO A 78 -12.99 -20.16 -5.59
C PRO A 78 -14.35 -20.26 -6.29
N LYS A 79 -15.32 -19.47 -5.82
CA LYS A 79 -16.67 -19.43 -6.41
C LYS A 79 -16.69 -18.42 -7.56
N LEU A 80 -16.40 -18.89 -8.76
CA LEU A 80 -16.39 -18.07 -9.95
C LEU A 80 -17.81 -17.88 -10.50
N SER A 81 -18.09 -16.71 -11.05
CA SER A 81 -19.34 -16.41 -11.75
C SER A 81 -19.48 -17.20 -13.06
N GLY A 82 -18.36 -17.57 -13.68
CA GLY A 82 -18.32 -18.24 -14.99
C GLY A 82 -18.66 -17.33 -16.17
N LEU A 83 -18.76 -16.02 -15.93
CA LEU A 83 -19.16 -15.01 -16.93
C LEU A 83 -18.01 -14.11 -17.36
N CYS A 84 -16.87 -14.16 -16.66
CA CYS A 84 -15.67 -13.49 -17.13
C CYS A 84 -15.02 -14.26 -18.27
N THR A 85 -14.69 -13.57 -19.37
CA THR A 85 -14.03 -14.17 -20.54
C THR A 85 -12.51 -13.95 -20.55
N LEU A 86 -11.95 -13.32 -19.52
CA LEU A 86 -10.50 -13.10 -19.44
C LEU A 86 -9.79 -14.43 -19.18
N ASN A 87 -8.65 -14.60 -19.86
CA ASN A 87 -7.80 -15.77 -19.67
C ASN A 87 -6.86 -15.55 -18.47
N PHE A 88 -7.28 -15.97 -17.27
CA PHE A 88 -6.45 -15.86 -16.06
C PHE A 88 -5.14 -16.66 -16.13
N THR A 89 -5.10 -17.75 -16.93
CA THR A 89 -3.87 -18.55 -17.12
C THR A 89 -2.77 -17.73 -17.79
N ALA A 90 -3.10 -16.73 -18.61
CA ALA A 90 -2.11 -15.86 -19.26
C ALA A 90 -1.26 -15.04 -18.25
N VAL A 91 -1.71 -14.91 -17.01
CA VAL A 91 -1.04 -14.15 -15.94
C VAL A 91 -0.97 -14.94 -14.62
N GLU A 92 -1.06 -16.27 -14.66
CA GLU A 92 -1.14 -17.14 -13.47
C GLU A 92 -0.01 -16.87 -12.46
N SER A 93 1.23 -16.80 -12.94
CA SER A 93 2.40 -16.49 -12.11
C SER A 93 2.26 -15.13 -11.41
N MET A 94 1.74 -14.12 -12.11
CA MET A 94 1.50 -12.80 -11.53
C MET A 94 0.35 -12.81 -10.53
N MET A 95 -0.70 -13.59 -10.76
CA MET A 95 -1.79 -13.76 -9.79
C MET A 95 -1.27 -14.40 -8.50
N ASN A 96 -0.42 -15.41 -8.60
CA ASN A 96 0.22 -16.02 -7.44
C ASN A 96 1.07 -15.01 -6.66
N THR A 97 1.93 -14.23 -7.35
CA THR A 97 2.68 -13.13 -6.71
C THR A 97 1.73 -12.10 -6.07
N THR A 98 0.64 -11.73 -6.76
CA THR A 98 -0.36 -10.79 -6.23
C THR A 98 -1.01 -11.32 -4.97
N SER A 99 -1.30 -12.62 -4.89
CA SER A 99 -1.84 -13.25 -3.69
C SER A 99 -0.88 -13.15 -2.51
N ILE A 100 0.41 -13.42 -2.74
CA ILE A 100 1.48 -13.28 -1.72
C ILE A 100 1.61 -11.82 -1.27
N ASP A 101 1.73 -10.91 -2.22
CA ASP A 101 1.83 -9.46 -2.00
C ASP A 101 0.63 -8.89 -1.23
N CYS A 102 -0.56 -9.48 -1.43
CA CYS A 102 -1.82 -9.10 -0.80
C CYS A 102 -2.32 -10.12 0.23
N THR A 103 -1.43 -10.87 0.88
CA THR A 103 -1.78 -11.85 1.92
C THR A 103 -2.69 -11.25 2.98
N SER A 104 -3.75 -11.96 3.37
CA SER A 104 -4.85 -11.40 4.19
C SER A 104 -4.42 -10.62 5.43
N VAL A 105 -3.44 -11.11 6.19
CA VAL A 105 -2.95 -10.48 7.42
C VAL A 105 -2.19 -9.18 7.16
N PHE A 106 -1.51 -9.07 6.01
CA PHE A 106 -0.63 -7.95 5.69
C PHE A 106 -1.18 -7.00 4.62
N ALA A 107 -2.25 -7.38 3.92
CA ALA A 107 -2.80 -6.64 2.78
C ALA A 107 -3.04 -5.17 3.09
N GLN A 108 -3.62 -4.85 4.26
CA GLN A 108 -3.87 -3.46 4.67
C GLN A 108 -2.58 -2.69 4.96
N PHE A 109 -1.58 -3.33 5.57
CA PHE A 109 -0.31 -2.68 5.96
C PHE A 109 0.65 -2.52 4.78
N LEU A 110 0.52 -3.35 3.75
CA LEU A 110 1.33 -3.34 2.53
C LEU A 110 0.63 -2.69 1.34
N ALA A 111 -0.63 -2.28 1.51
CA ALA A 111 -1.51 -1.75 0.47
C ALA A 111 -0.77 -0.76 -0.44
N ASN A 112 -0.18 0.28 0.15
CA ASN A 112 0.41 1.39 -0.58
C ASN A 112 1.68 1.06 -1.36
N VAL A 113 2.44 0.04 -0.95
CA VAL A 113 3.84 -0.17 -1.37
C VAL A 113 4.06 -1.45 -2.16
N ILE A 114 3.30 -2.50 -1.85
CA ILE A 114 3.45 -3.82 -2.47
C ILE A 114 2.10 -4.28 -3.05
N CYS A 115 1.09 -4.48 -2.20
CA CYS A 115 -0.17 -5.12 -2.59
C CYS A 115 -0.91 -4.40 -3.73
N CYS A 116 -1.30 -3.13 -3.56
CA CYS A 116 -2.12 -2.45 -4.56
C CYS A 116 -1.38 -2.16 -5.87
N PRO A 117 -0.10 -1.71 -5.85
CA PRO A 117 0.69 -1.62 -7.08
C PRO A 117 0.78 -2.94 -7.85
N GLN A 118 0.90 -4.08 -7.15
CA GLN A 118 0.92 -5.40 -7.77
C GLN A 118 -0.46 -5.80 -8.31
N LEU A 119 -1.53 -5.59 -7.54
CA LEU A 119 -2.91 -5.89 -7.93
C LEU A 119 -3.34 -5.13 -9.20
N GLU A 120 -3.07 -3.82 -9.23
CA GLU A 120 -3.37 -2.95 -10.37
C GLU A 120 -2.56 -3.36 -11.61
N ALA A 121 -1.26 -3.62 -11.45
CA ALA A 121 -0.42 -4.08 -12.55
C ALA A 121 -0.94 -5.39 -13.12
N THR A 122 -1.33 -6.35 -12.28
CA THR A 122 -1.86 -7.64 -12.73
C THR A 122 -3.18 -7.47 -13.49
N LEU A 123 -4.10 -6.62 -13.03
CA LEU A 123 -5.35 -6.34 -13.75
C LEU A 123 -5.11 -5.67 -15.10
N VAL A 124 -4.21 -4.70 -15.17
CA VAL A 124 -3.84 -4.04 -16.43
C VAL A 124 -3.22 -5.03 -17.41
N VAL A 125 -2.31 -5.89 -16.93
CA VAL A 125 -1.68 -6.91 -17.78
C VAL A 125 -2.68 -7.96 -18.24
N LEU A 126 -3.58 -8.42 -17.37
CA LEU A 126 -4.63 -9.38 -17.75
C LEU A 126 -5.49 -8.85 -18.91
N ILE A 127 -5.94 -7.59 -18.83
CA ILE A 127 -6.72 -6.97 -19.91
C ILE A 127 -5.85 -6.75 -21.16
N GLY A 128 -4.61 -6.27 -20.98
CA GLY A 128 -3.67 -6.07 -22.09
C GLY A 128 -3.38 -7.36 -22.86
N GLN A 129 -3.16 -8.49 -22.17
CA GLN A 129 -2.97 -9.79 -22.81
C GLN A 129 -4.23 -10.23 -23.56
N SER A 130 -5.42 -10.05 -22.98
CA SER A 130 -6.69 -10.34 -23.67
C SER A 130 -6.90 -9.45 -24.91
N SER A 131 -6.29 -8.27 -24.95
CA SER A 131 -6.41 -7.33 -26.08
C SER A 131 -5.72 -7.86 -27.35
N LYS A 132 -4.75 -8.78 -27.23
CA LYS A 132 -4.05 -9.40 -28.37
C LYS A 132 -5.00 -10.17 -29.28
N ASP A 133 -6.03 -10.81 -28.69
CA ASP A 133 -7.00 -11.63 -29.42
C ASP A 133 -8.31 -10.87 -29.70
N THR A 134 -8.69 -9.93 -28.83
CA THR A 134 -9.98 -9.24 -28.89
C THR A 134 -9.93 -7.88 -29.58
N ASN A 135 -8.73 -7.36 -29.85
CA ASN A 135 -8.49 -6.02 -30.39
C ASN A 135 -9.08 -4.87 -29.54
N THR A 136 -9.43 -5.13 -28.27
CA THR A 136 -10.13 -4.18 -27.39
C THR A 136 -9.37 -3.98 -26.08
N LEU A 137 -9.08 -2.72 -25.73
CA LEU A 137 -8.30 -2.27 -24.57
C LEU A 137 -9.15 -1.98 -23.32
N ALA A 138 -10.43 -2.35 -23.32
CA ALA A 138 -11.34 -2.09 -22.21
C ALA A 138 -12.48 -3.11 -22.19
N LEU A 139 -12.96 -3.44 -20.99
CA LEU A 139 -14.13 -4.28 -20.82
C LEU A 139 -15.41 -3.45 -20.85
N ASN A 140 -16.52 -4.08 -21.23
CA ASN A 140 -17.83 -3.49 -20.99
C ASN A 140 -18.18 -3.54 -19.50
N GLY A 141 -19.13 -2.71 -19.05
CA GLY A 141 -19.45 -2.56 -17.64
C GLY A 141 -19.93 -3.85 -16.94
N THR A 142 -20.58 -4.76 -17.66
CA THR A 142 -21.08 -6.02 -17.11
C THR A 142 -19.94 -7.03 -16.94
N GLN A 143 -19.14 -7.19 -17.99
CA GLN A 143 -17.96 -8.05 -18.00
C GLN A 143 -16.93 -7.60 -16.97
N ALA A 144 -16.73 -6.29 -16.81
CA ALA A 144 -15.85 -5.74 -15.77
C ALA A 144 -16.28 -6.15 -14.35
N LYS A 145 -17.58 -6.20 -14.05
CA LYS A 145 -18.10 -6.65 -12.74
C LYS A 145 -17.80 -8.12 -12.51
N HIS A 146 -18.12 -8.98 -13.49
CA HIS A 146 -17.87 -10.41 -13.41
C HIS A 146 -16.36 -10.71 -13.31
N CYS A 147 -15.55 -10.08 -14.14
CA CYS A 147 -14.12 -10.29 -14.16
C CYS A 147 -13.40 -9.82 -12.91
N LEU A 148 -13.77 -8.66 -12.36
CA LEU A 148 -13.18 -8.21 -11.10
C LEU A 148 -13.56 -9.15 -9.94
N SER A 149 -14.82 -9.60 -9.89
CA SER A 149 -15.29 -10.56 -8.90
C SER A 149 -14.56 -11.90 -9.01
N ASP A 150 -14.46 -12.47 -10.21
CA ASP A 150 -13.80 -13.76 -10.43
C ASP A 150 -12.30 -13.67 -10.12
N PHE A 151 -11.65 -12.57 -10.53
CA PHE A 151 -10.25 -12.30 -10.23
C PHE A 151 -9.98 -12.27 -8.72
N GLU A 152 -10.79 -11.53 -7.95
CA GLU A 152 -10.66 -11.45 -6.49
C GLU A 152 -10.90 -12.82 -5.83
N GLN A 153 -11.93 -13.57 -6.27
CA GLN A 153 -12.18 -14.91 -5.73
C GLN A 153 -11.00 -15.86 -5.96
N ILE A 154 -10.34 -15.80 -7.12
CA ILE A 154 -9.13 -16.59 -7.38
C ILE A 154 -8.00 -16.20 -6.41
N LEU A 155 -7.75 -14.90 -6.23
CA LEU A 155 -6.71 -14.43 -5.30
C LEU A 155 -7.01 -14.84 -3.85
N VAL A 156 -8.25 -14.74 -3.39
CA VAL A 156 -8.67 -15.18 -2.06
C VAL A 156 -8.47 -16.69 -1.89
N GLY A 157 -8.82 -17.49 -2.90
CA GLY A 157 -8.53 -18.93 -2.92
C GLY A 157 -7.02 -19.26 -2.90
N GLN A 158 -6.17 -18.29 -3.23
CA GLN A 158 -4.71 -18.39 -3.17
C GLN A 158 -4.10 -17.78 -1.89
N GLY A 159 -4.92 -17.29 -0.94
CA GLY A 159 -4.44 -16.73 0.34
C GLY A 159 -4.46 -15.21 0.46
N ALA A 160 -4.90 -14.48 -0.56
CA ALA A 160 -5.04 -13.03 -0.50
C ALA A 160 -6.14 -12.59 0.48
N GLY A 161 -6.11 -11.31 0.88
CA GLY A 161 -7.20 -10.68 1.63
C GLY A 161 -8.54 -10.74 0.88
N ASP A 162 -9.64 -10.81 1.62
CA ASP A 162 -11.01 -10.95 1.09
C ASP A 162 -11.70 -9.62 0.77
N ASN A 163 -11.00 -8.50 0.94
CA ASN A 163 -11.53 -7.14 0.74
C ASN A 163 -10.57 -6.27 -0.10
N LEU A 164 -9.94 -6.84 -1.13
CA LEU A 164 -8.92 -6.14 -1.93
C LEU A 164 -9.49 -4.93 -2.67
N GLN A 165 -10.75 -5.01 -3.13
CA GLN A 165 -11.42 -3.87 -3.75
C GLN A 165 -11.50 -2.66 -2.81
N GLN A 166 -11.73 -2.88 -1.51
CA GLN A 166 -11.76 -1.81 -0.52
C GLN A 166 -10.36 -1.35 -0.13
N ILE A 167 -9.42 -2.29 0.07
CA ILE A 167 -8.04 -1.98 0.46
C ILE A 167 -7.34 -1.15 -0.61
N CYS A 168 -7.54 -1.51 -1.88
CA CYS A 168 -6.89 -0.86 -3.03
C CYS A 168 -7.79 0.11 -3.78
N SER A 169 -9.00 0.37 -3.28
CA SER A 169 -9.97 1.27 -3.93
C SER A 169 -10.26 0.94 -5.41
N ILE A 170 -10.16 -0.34 -5.80
CA ILE A 170 -10.43 -0.81 -7.16
C ILE A 170 -11.92 -1.06 -7.35
N ARG A 171 -12.46 -0.53 -8.46
CA ARG A 171 -13.86 -0.72 -8.85
C ARG A 171 -13.95 -1.33 -10.26
N PRO A 172 -15.10 -1.92 -10.64
CA PRO A 172 -15.30 -2.41 -12.00
C PRO A 172 -15.06 -1.33 -13.08
N SER A 173 -15.36 -0.06 -12.78
CA SER A 173 -15.09 1.06 -13.70
C SER A 173 -13.62 1.17 -14.10
N ASN A 174 -12.69 0.80 -13.21
CA ASN A 174 -11.24 0.80 -13.50
C ASN A 174 -10.83 -0.22 -14.56
N LEU A 175 -11.69 -1.20 -14.91
CA LEU A 175 -11.46 -2.18 -15.99
C LEU A 175 -12.14 -1.78 -17.31
N THR A 176 -12.96 -0.73 -17.29
CA THR A 176 -13.66 -0.19 -18.47
C THR A 176 -12.85 0.93 -19.12
N ALA A 177 -13.42 1.57 -20.14
CA ALA A 177 -12.86 2.77 -20.77
C ALA A 177 -13.08 4.04 -19.94
N ALA A 178 -14.00 4.00 -18.97
CA ALA A 178 -14.52 5.16 -18.28
C ALA A 178 -14.91 6.26 -19.29
N SER A 179 -14.28 7.44 -19.25
CA SER A 179 -14.54 8.52 -20.21
C SER A 179 -13.61 8.56 -21.42
N CYS A 180 -12.64 7.64 -21.53
CA CYS A 180 -11.73 7.63 -22.68
C CYS A 180 -12.46 7.17 -23.96
N PRO A 181 -12.40 7.94 -25.06
CA PRO A 181 -13.18 7.64 -26.27
C PRO A 181 -12.62 6.48 -27.09
N ILE A 182 -11.36 6.09 -26.87
CA ILE A 182 -10.67 5.08 -27.69
C ILE A 182 -10.49 3.81 -26.87
N THR A 183 -10.99 2.71 -27.41
CA THR A 183 -10.84 1.38 -26.83
C THR A 183 -10.32 0.36 -27.82
N ASP A 184 -10.40 0.62 -29.13
CA ASP A 184 -9.90 -0.29 -30.16
C ASP A 184 -8.38 -0.12 -30.35
N VAL A 185 -7.67 -1.24 -30.52
CA VAL A 185 -6.21 -1.24 -30.67
C VAL A 185 -5.78 -0.57 -31.98
N ASN A 186 -6.45 -0.82 -33.11
CA ASN A 186 -6.07 -0.20 -34.38
C ASN A 186 -6.30 1.31 -34.35
N GLU A 187 -7.41 1.72 -33.75
CA GLU A 187 -7.72 3.14 -33.56
C GLU A 187 -6.67 3.82 -32.67
N PHE A 188 -6.26 3.17 -31.58
CA PHE A 188 -5.16 3.64 -30.73
C PHE A 188 -3.88 3.83 -31.54
N GLU A 189 -3.47 2.82 -32.31
CA GLU A 189 -2.22 2.83 -33.07
C GLU A 189 -2.21 3.85 -34.21
N SER A 190 -3.38 4.18 -34.76
CA SER A 190 -3.53 5.25 -35.75
C SER A 190 -3.48 6.66 -35.13
N THR A 191 -3.77 6.78 -33.83
CA THR A 191 -3.89 8.07 -33.12
C THR A 191 -2.59 8.46 -32.40
N VAL A 192 -1.87 7.48 -31.84
CA VAL A 192 -0.69 7.69 -31.01
C VAL A 192 0.58 7.34 -31.78
N ASN A 193 1.68 8.08 -31.54
CA ASN A 193 2.99 7.65 -32.00
C ASN A 193 3.51 6.48 -31.15
N THR A 194 3.11 5.28 -31.53
CA THR A 194 3.39 4.03 -30.80
C THR A 194 4.87 3.69 -30.74
N SER A 195 5.66 4.09 -31.73
CA SER A 195 7.11 3.84 -31.74
C SER A 195 7.82 4.64 -30.64
N VAL A 196 7.45 5.91 -30.46
CA VAL A 196 7.99 6.76 -29.38
C VAL A 196 7.52 6.27 -28.01
N LEU A 197 6.23 5.96 -27.87
CA LEU A 197 5.66 5.45 -26.62
C LEU A 197 6.33 4.13 -26.21
N PHE A 198 6.46 3.18 -27.14
CA PHE A 198 7.07 1.89 -26.85
C PHE A 198 8.56 2.03 -26.51
N ALA A 199 9.32 2.82 -27.28
CA ALA A 199 10.74 3.05 -27.00
C ALA A 199 10.99 3.70 -25.62
N ALA A 200 10.09 4.58 -25.16
CA ALA A 200 10.17 5.19 -23.85
C ALA A 200 9.88 4.20 -22.70
N CYS A 201 9.02 3.20 -22.93
CA CYS A 201 8.43 2.38 -21.88
C CYS A 201 8.83 0.90 -21.88
N GLU A 202 9.40 0.37 -22.98
CA GLU A 202 9.81 -1.04 -23.09
C GLU A 202 10.81 -1.45 -21.99
N LYS A 203 11.69 -0.52 -21.62
CA LYS A 203 12.63 -0.68 -20.52
C LYS A 203 12.77 0.60 -19.73
N ILE A 204 12.21 0.59 -18.52
CA ILE A 204 12.41 1.68 -17.58
C ILE A 204 13.58 1.36 -16.64
N ASP A 205 14.41 2.37 -16.39
CA ASP A 205 15.26 2.44 -15.22
C ASP A 205 14.45 3.15 -14.14
N VAL A 206 14.04 2.42 -13.10
CA VAL A 206 13.13 2.95 -12.07
C VAL A 206 13.69 4.20 -11.40
N VAL A 207 15.00 4.29 -11.18
CA VAL A 207 15.61 5.45 -10.51
C VAL A 207 15.53 6.68 -11.41
N ASN A 208 15.94 6.53 -12.67
CA ASN A 208 15.89 7.62 -13.64
C ASN A 208 14.46 8.00 -13.99
N GLU A 209 13.55 7.04 -14.11
CA GLU A 209 12.13 7.27 -14.43
C GLU A 209 11.44 8.12 -13.34
N CYS A 210 11.76 7.92 -12.06
CA CYS A 210 11.16 8.72 -10.99
C CYS A 210 11.54 10.21 -11.07
N CYS A 211 12.63 10.52 -11.77
CA CYS A 211 13.21 11.85 -11.88
C CYS A 211 12.95 12.52 -13.23
N GLU A 212 13.27 11.82 -14.31
CA GLU A 212 13.17 12.32 -15.68
C GLU A 212 11.79 12.05 -16.30
N GLN A 213 11.04 11.08 -15.75
CA GLN A 213 9.65 10.76 -16.13
C GLN A 213 9.50 10.48 -17.63
N ILE A 214 10.47 9.80 -18.24
CA ILE A 214 10.52 9.61 -19.70
C ILE A 214 9.29 8.82 -20.17
N CYS A 215 9.02 7.67 -19.54
CA CYS A 215 7.86 6.85 -19.88
C CYS A 215 6.55 7.49 -19.41
N GLN A 216 6.49 8.04 -18.19
CA GLN A 216 5.31 8.77 -17.68
C GLN A 216 4.88 9.95 -18.58
N ASN A 217 5.86 10.69 -19.12
CA ASN A 217 5.59 11.80 -20.05
C ASN A 217 5.04 11.26 -21.38
N ALA A 218 5.65 10.21 -21.94
CA ALA A 218 5.16 9.57 -23.16
C ALA A 218 3.72 9.02 -22.99
N ILE A 219 3.43 8.40 -21.85
CA ILE A 219 2.07 7.92 -21.50
C ILE A 219 1.10 9.09 -21.41
N SER A 220 1.49 10.18 -20.75
CA SER A 220 0.64 11.36 -20.57
C SER A 220 0.35 12.08 -21.90
N ASP A 221 1.33 12.15 -22.79
CA ASP A 221 1.15 12.72 -24.13
C ASP A 221 0.26 11.85 -25.00
N ALA A 222 0.45 10.52 -24.99
CA ALA A 222 -0.45 9.58 -25.66
C ALA A 222 -1.89 9.71 -25.13
N ALA A 223 -2.07 9.74 -23.81
CA ALA A 223 -3.38 9.90 -23.19
C ALA A 223 -4.06 11.22 -23.56
N ARG A 224 -3.29 12.31 -23.69
CA ARG A 224 -3.79 13.61 -24.16
C ARG A 224 -4.27 13.53 -25.61
N MET A 225 -3.53 12.87 -26.50
CA MET A 225 -3.94 12.66 -27.89
C MET A 225 -5.27 11.89 -27.98
N LEU A 226 -5.42 10.82 -27.20
CA LEU A 226 -6.67 10.04 -27.15
C LEU A 226 -7.84 10.87 -26.61
N ALA A 227 -7.62 11.62 -25.52
CA ALA A 227 -8.66 12.44 -24.91
C ALA A 227 -9.16 13.58 -25.82
N LEU A 228 -8.29 14.09 -26.70
CA LEU A 228 -8.63 15.15 -27.66
C LEU A 228 -9.60 14.68 -28.76
N LYS A 229 -9.59 13.39 -29.11
CA LYS A 229 -10.45 12.85 -30.16
C LYS A 229 -11.95 12.91 -29.83
N ALA A 230 -12.31 13.04 -28.55
CA ALA A 230 -13.69 13.31 -28.12
C ALA A 230 -14.16 14.75 -28.44
N TYR A 231 -13.25 15.72 -28.53
CA TYR A 231 -13.59 17.11 -28.88
C TYR A 231 -13.84 17.31 -30.38
N ASP A 232 -13.20 16.51 -31.24
CA ASP A 232 -13.55 16.46 -32.67
C ASP A 232 -15.01 16.02 -32.89
N LEU A 233 -15.63 15.34 -31.91
CA LEU A 233 -17.01 14.87 -31.98
C LEU A 233 -18.01 15.78 -31.25
N SER A 234 -17.56 16.71 -30.40
CA SER A 234 -18.43 17.53 -29.56
C SER A 234 -17.84 18.93 -29.32
N SER A 235 -18.26 19.89 -30.15
CA SER A 235 -18.01 21.31 -29.93
C SER A 235 -19.12 21.91 -29.04
N MET A 236 -18.72 22.85 -28.15
CA MET A 236 -19.51 23.75 -27.28
C MET A 236 -19.43 23.46 -25.76
N ASP A 237 -18.52 24.18 -25.08
CA ASP A 237 -18.73 25.04 -23.89
C ASP A 237 -17.51 25.07 -22.93
N GLY A 238 -17.13 26.28 -22.48
CA GLY A 238 -15.73 26.66 -22.23
C GLY A 238 -15.20 26.60 -20.79
N SER A 239 -15.99 26.21 -19.78
CA SER A 239 -15.51 26.19 -18.37
C SER A 239 -15.67 24.84 -17.66
N HIS A 240 -16.73 24.08 -17.94
CA HIS A 240 -16.89 22.69 -17.48
C HIS A 240 -15.97 21.72 -18.24
N ALA A 241 -15.55 22.08 -19.46
CA ALA A 241 -14.71 21.25 -20.32
C ALA A 241 -13.33 20.93 -19.76
N LEU A 242 -12.71 21.79 -18.93
CA LEU A 242 -11.32 21.59 -18.45
C LEU A 242 -11.22 20.53 -17.34
N SER A 243 -12.19 20.49 -16.41
CA SER A 243 -12.27 19.45 -15.37
C SER A 243 -12.60 18.08 -15.98
N ASP A 244 -13.48 18.08 -16.98
CA ASP A 244 -13.80 16.89 -17.77
C ASP A 244 -12.58 16.43 -18.58
N GLN A 245 -11.77 17.36 -19.11
CA GLN A 245 -10.57 17.03 -19.86
C GLN A 245 -9.50 16.35 -18.99
N SER A 246 -9.22 16.89 -17.79
CA SER A 246 -8.23 16.27 -16.90
C SER A 246 -8.66 14.88 -16.44
N THR A 247 -9.93 14.71 -16.10
CA THR A 247 -10.50 13.40 -15.75
C THR A 247 -10.38 12.42 -16.92
N ARG A 248 -10.72 12.85 -18.14
CA ARG A 248 -10.61 12.05 -19.36
C ARG A 248 -9.19 11.66 -19.71
N VAL A 249 -8.23 12.58 -19.59
CA VAL A 249 -6.81 12.28 -19.80
C VAL A 249 -6.37 11.19 -18.82
N ASN A 250 -6.79 11.26 -17.57
CA ASN A 250 -6.45 10.23 -16.59
C ASN A 250 -7.10 8.87 -16.92
N ASP A 251 -8.36 8.84 -17.32
CA ASP A 251 -9.00 7.61 -17.81
C ASP A 251 -8.26 7.03 -19.03
N CYS A 252 -7.81 7.89 -19.96
CA CYS A 252 -7.04 7.46 -21.13
C CYS A 252 -5.65 6.93 -20.79
N LYS A 253 -5.01 7.35 -19.67
CA LYS A 253 -3.76 6.70 -19.21
C LYS A 253 -3.97 5.21 -18.96
N GLY A 254 -5.15 4.81 -18.46
CA GLY A 254 -5.49 3.40 -18.26
C GLY A 254 -5.51 2.61 -19.57
N ILE A 255 -6.04 3.21 -20.64
CA ILE A 255 -6.01 2.63 -21.99
C ILE A 255 -4.58 2.49 -22.51
N VAL A 256 -3.75 3.53 -22.33
CA VAL A 256 -2.34 3.51 -22.74
C VAL A 256 -1.57 2.40 -22.01
N HIS A 257 -1.77 2.24 -20.71
CA HIS A 257 -1.14 1.17 -19.92
C HIS A 257 -1.54 -0.23 -20.42
N ARG A 258 -2.82 -0.46 -20.74
CA ARG A 258 -3.30 -1.74 -21.29
C ARG A 258 -2.75 -2.01 -22.68
N TRP A 259 -2.60 -0.97 -23.52
CA TRP A 259 -1.95 -1.12 -24.82
C TRP A 259 -0.48 -1.50 -24.66
N LEU A 260 0.27 -0.82 -23.78
CA LEU A 260 1.66 -1.19 -23.46
C LEU A 260 1.74 -2.66 -22.98
N ALA A 261 0.84 -3.07 -22.10
CA ALA A 261 0.77 -4.44 -21.61
C ALA A 261 0.34 -5.47 -22.68
N SER A 262 -0.33 -5.04 -23.75
CA SER A 262 -0.62 -5.89 -24.91
C SER A 262 0.59 -6.10 -25.83
N LYS A 263 1.59 -5.20 -25.79
CA LYS A 263 2.80 -5.28 -26.60
C LYS A 263 3.98 -5.93 -25.89
N LEU A 264 3.99 -5.89 -24.56
CA LEU A 264 5.03 -6.47 -23.73
C LEU A 264 4.67 -7.90 -23.27
N GLU A 265 5.70 -8.68 -22.93
CA GLU A 265 5.53 -9.92 -22.19
C GLU A 265 4.96 -9.63 -20.78
N PRO A 266 4.12 -10.52 -20.21
CA PRO A 266 3.43 -10.26 -18.95
C PRO A 266 4.35 -9.82 -17.80
N SER A 267 5.47 -10.53 -17.60
CA SER A 267 6.47 -10.20 -16.57
C SER A 267 7.10 -8.83 -16.82
N ARG A 268 7.37 -8.51 -18.08
CA ARG A 268 7.96 -7.22 -18.45
C ARG A 268 6.99 -6.07 -18.25
N ALA A 269 5.73 -6.27 -18.61
CA ALA A 269 4.66 -5.31 -18.38
C ALA A 269 4.47 -5.06 -16.88
N LYS A 270 4.51 -6.12 -16.05
CA LYS A 270 4.50 -6.02 -14.58
C LYS A 270 5.60 -5.08 -14.09
N ASP A 271 6.84 -5.31 -14.49
CA ASP A 271 8.00 -4.53 -14.03
C ASP A 271 7.88 -3.05 -14.41
N VAL A 272 7.44 -2.76 -15.64
CA VAL A 272 7.23 -1.39 -16.12
C VAL A 272 6.13 -0.71 -15.30
N LEU A 273 4.96 -1.32 -15.19
CA LEU A 273 3.82 -0.72 -14.47
C LEU A 273 4.13 -0.51 -12.99
N ARG A 274 4.82 -1.46 -12.35
CA ARG A 274 5.24 -1.34 -10.96
C ARG A 274 6.31 -0.30 -10.75
N GLY A 275 7.29 -0.19 -11.64
CA GLY A 275 8.29 0.88 -11.58
C GLY A 275 7.67 2.25 -11.71
N LEU A 276 6.72 2.43 -12.65
CA LEU A 276 5.97 3.67 -12.83
C LEU A 276 5.15 4.03 -11.58
N SER A 277 4.43 3.06 -11.00
CA SER A 277 3.63 3.27 -9.78
C SER A 277 4.50 3.61 -8.56
N ASN A 278 5.63 2.91 -8.40
CA ASN A 278 6.56 3.11 -7.29
C ASN A 278 7.13 4.55 -7.25
N CYS A 279 7.34 5.18 -8.40
CA CYS A 279 7.75 6.58 -8.46
C CYS A 279 6.72 7.55 -7.85
N HIS A 280 5.44 7.21 -7.90
CA HIS A 280 4.38 7.99 -7.26
C HIS A 280 4.31 7.70 -5.76
N VAL A 281 4.28 6.41 -5.42
CA VAL A 281 4.19 5.90 -4.03
C VAL A 281 5.28 6.50 -3.14
N ASN A 282 6.50 6.63 -3.66
CA ASN A 282 7.63 7.15 -2.89
C ASN A 282 7.67 8.67 -2.73
N LYS A 283 6.82 9.44 -3.44
CA LYS A 283 6.80 10.92 -3.35
C LYS A 283 5.97 11.45 -2.18
N VAL A 284 5.26 10.58 -1.46
CA VAL A 284 4.28 10.96 -0.44
C VAL A 284 4.56 10.25 0.89
N CYS A 285 4.06 10.83 1.99
CA CYS A 285 3.98 10.12 3.26
C CYS A 285 2.58 9.51 3.39
N PRO A 286 2.44 8.18 3.51
CA PRO A 286 1.13 7.55 3.61
C PRO A 286 0.53 7.55 5.02
N LEU A 287 1.29 7.96 6.04
CA LEU A 287 0.84 7.92 7.43
C LEU A 287 -0.12 9.07 7.77
N VAL A 288 -1.16 8.74 8.51
CA VAL A 288 -2.12 9.70 9.06
C VAL A 288 -1.60 10.20 10.40
N PHE A 289 -1.42 11.52 10.53
CA PHE A 289 -0.92 12.15 11.75
C PHE A 289 -2.09 12.56 12.65
N PRO A 290 -2.32 11.88 13.80
CA PRO A 290 -3.37 12.26 14.75
C PRO A 290 -3.05 13.57 15.47
N ASN A 291 -3.91 13.98 16.40
CA ASN A 291 -3.72 15.20 17.16
C ASN A 291 -2.45 15.14 18.04
N MET A 292 -1.63 16.20 18.01
CA MET A 292 -0.36 16.32 18.71
C MET A 292 -0.45 16.92 20.12
N ASN A 293 -1.65 17.11 20.68
CA ASN A 293 -1.87 17.76 21.99
C ASN A 293 -0.95 17.20 23.09
N GLY A 294 -0.81 15.87 23.17
CA GLY A 294 0.07 15.21 24.15
C GLY A 294 1.54 15.60 24.01
N ILE A 295 2.06 15.66 22.78
CA ILE A 295 3.44 16.11 22.51
C ILE A 295 3.57 17.60 22.83
N THR A 296 2.61 18.42 22.38
CA THR A 296 2.69 19.87 22.60
C THR A 296 2.65 20.24 24.08
N ALA A 297 1.90 19.51 24.91
CA ALA A 297 1.88 19.75 26.35
C ALA A 297 3.23 19.43 27.02
N ALA A 298 3.96 18.43 26.50
CA ALA A 298 5.21 17.96 27.09
C ALA A 298 6.47 18.63 26.53
N CYS A 299 6.45 19.08 25.27
CA CYS A 299 7.64 19.53 24.53
C CYS A 299 7.62 21.01 24.10
N ARG A 300 6.54 21.76 24.35
CA ARG A 300 6.43 23.18 23.97
C ARG A 300 7.17 24.11 24.96
N ASP A 301 7.58 25.28 24.47
CA ASP A 301 8.09 26.42 25.26
C ASP A 301 9.38 26.13 26.06
N GLY A 302 10.36 25.49 25.41
CA GLY A 302 11.62 25.08 26.03
C GLY A 302 11.40 23.84 26.90
N ILE A 303 11.99 22.72 26.51
CA ILE A 303 11.63 21.41 27.06
C ILE A 303 11.97 21.35 28.56
N LYS A 304 10.96 21.50 29.43
CA LYS A 304 11.12 21.53 30.90
C LYS A 304 11.42 20.14 31.48
N ASN A 305 10.81 19.10 30.91
CA ASN A 305 11.00 17.71 31.31
C ASN A 305 11.24 16.84 30.08
N ARG A 306 12.53 16.54 29.85
CA ARG A 306 12.99 15.73 28.71
C ARG A 306 12.31 14.35 28.67
N THR A 307 12.20 13.67 29.80
CA THR A 307 11.61 12.32 29.86
C THR A 307 10.14 12.34 29.49
N ALA A 308 9.37 13.30 30.01
CA ALA A 308 7.96 13.43 29.66
C ALA A 308 7.78 13.74 28.16
N CYS A 309 8.61 14.62 27.61
CA CYS A 309 8.60 14.94 26.18
C CYS A 309 8.91 13.69 25.32
N CYS A 310 9.96 12.94 25.65
CA CYS A 310 10.34 11.76 24.88
C CYS A 310 9.34 10.61 25.00
N ASN A 311 8.74 10.38 26.17
CA ASN A 311 7.69 9.37 26.32
C ASN A 311 6.44 9.73 25.49
N ALA A 312 6.05 11.01 25.45
CA ALA A 312 4.94 11.47 24.62
C ALA A 312 5.26 11.31 23.12
N MET A 313 6.51 11.60 22.72
CA MET A 313 6.97 11.43 21.35
C MET A 313 7.01 9.96 20.93
N GLU A 314 7.58 9.08 21.77
CA GLU A 314 7.63 7.64 21.54
C GLU A 314 6.22 7.06 21.40
N SER A 315 5.32 7.39 22.33
CA SER A 315 3.92 6.94 22.26
C SER A 315 3.23 7.37 20.97
N TYR A 316 3.45 8.61 20.53
CA TYR A 316 2.86 9.13 19.31
C TYR A 316 3.41 8.42 18.07
N VAL A 317 4.73 8.23 18.01
CA VAL A 317 5.40 7.57 16.89
C VAL A 317 5.03 6.08 16.83
N SER A 318 4.94 5.39 17.97
CA SER A 318 4.41 4.01 18.04
C SER A 318 2.98 3.88 17.53
N HIS A 319 2.16 4.93 17.65
CA HIS A 319 0.84 4.94 17.02
C HIS A 319 0.94 5.05 15.49
N LEU A 320 1.88 5.84 14.97
CA LEU A 320 2.14 5.92 13.52
C LEU A 320 2.65 4.60 12.95
N GLN A 321 3.58 3.93 13.64
CA GLN A 321 4.16 2.64 13.21
C GLN A 321 3.09 1.58 12.95
N LYS A 322 2.01 1.59 13.73
CA LYS A 322 0.94 0.59 13.63
C LYS A 322 0.08 0.74 12.37
N GLN A 323 0.29 1.78 11.55
CA GLN A 323 -0.56 2.05 10.39
C GLN A 323 -0.11 1.35 9.11
N SER A 324 1.19 1.23 8.83
CA SER A 324 1.65 0.74 7.53
C SER A 324 3.11 0.32 7.56
N PHE A 325 3.47 -0.61 6.67
CA PHE A 325 4.84 -0.70 6.19
C PHE A 325 5.08 0.42 5.18
N ILE A 326 6.24 1.05 5.24
CA ILE A 326 6.62 2.13 4.34
C ILE A 326 8.05 1.92 3.82
N THR A 327 8.35 2.52 2.67
CA THR A 327 9.71 2.53 2.12
C THR A 327 10.61 3.50 2.88
N ASN A 328 11.92 3.38 2.67
CA ASN A 328 12.89 4.36 3.17
C ASN A 328 12.63 5.80 2.70
N LEU A 329 12.22 6.00 1.44
CA LEU A 329 11.93 7.35 0.94
C LEU A 329 10.60 7.90 1.50
N GLN A 330 9.60 7.04 1.69
CA GLN A 330 8.37 7.42 2.39
C GLN A 330 8.63 7.77 3.86
N ALA A 331 9.50 7.02 4.56
CA ALA A 331 9.89 7.31 5.93
C ALA A 331 10.57 8.68 6.06
N LEU A 332 11.46 9.03 5.13
CA LEU A 332 12.06 10.37 5.05
C LEU A 332 11.00 11.46 4.89
N ASN A 333 10.04 11.26 3.98
CA ASN A 333 8.94 12.20 3.76
C ASN A 333 8.04 12.34 5.00
N CYS A 334 7.73 11.23 5.67
CA CYS A 334 6.95 11.21 6.89
C CYS A 334 7.65 11.93 8.05
N ALA A 335 8.94 11.67 8.24
CA ALA A 335 9.75 12.36 9.24
C ALA A 335 9.79 13.88 9.00
N ALA A 336 10.01 14.31 7.75
CA ALA A 336 10.01 15.72 7.39
C ALA A 336 8.63 16.39 7.57
N LEU A 337 7.53 15.66 7.27
CA LEU A 337 6.18 16.18 7.45
C LEU A 337 5.81 16.31 8.94
N LEU A 338 6.11 15.30 9.76
CA LEU A 338 5.90 15.36 11.20
C LEU A 338 6.71 16.50 11.83
N GLY A 339 7.98 16.66 11.44
CA GLY A 339 8.85 17.71 11.98
C GLY A 339 8.29 19.10 11.70
N ARG A 340 7.76 19.33 10.49
CA ARG A 340 7.11 20.59 10.13
C ARG A 340 5.82 20.83 10.91
N LYS A 341 5.02 19.79 11.17
CA LYS A 341 3.82 19.89 12.02
C LYS A 341 4.19 20.24 13.46
N LEU A 342 5.23 19.62 14.02
CA LEU A 342 5.74 19.93 15.36
C LEU A 342 6.24 21.38 15.47
N GLN A 343 6.98 21.85 14.46
CA GLN A 343 7.43 23.25 14.41
C GLN A 343 6.27 24.25 14.36
N LYS A 344 5.25 23.97 13.54
CA LYS A 344 4.01 24.77 13.50
C LYS A 344 3.25 24.77 14.83
N ALA A 345 3.49 23.77 15.68
CA ALA A 345 2.91 23.69 17.01
C ALA A 345 3.76 24.37 18.11
N ASN A 346 4.76 25.18 17.74
CA ASN A 346 5.71 25.89 18.60
C ASN A 346 6.72 24.99 19.32
N ILE A 347 7.09 23.85 18.71
CA ILE A 347 8.21 23.02 19.18
C ILE A 347 9.44 23.35 18.32
N THR A 348 10.33 24.17 18.85
CA THR A 348 11.51 24.69 18.12
C THR A 348 12.76 23.82 18.31
N GLU A 349 12.88 23.14 19.44
CA GLU A 349 13.97 22.21 19.72
C GLU A 349 13.88 20.95 18.85
N ASN A 350 15.03 20.41 18.45
CA ASN A 350 15.10 19.17 17.68
C ASN A 350 14.77 17.96 18.55
N VAL A 351 13.47 17.68 18.69
CA VAL A 351 12.95 16.56 19.50
C VAL A 351 13.38 15.21 18.92
N TYR A 352 13.60 15.10 17.61
CA TYR A 352 14.09 13.85 17.01
C TYR A 352 15.47 13.48 17.53
N ASN A 353 16.41 14.43 17.55
CA ASN A 353 17.73 14.21 18.12
C ASN A 353 17.65 13.99 19.65
N LEU A 354 16.83 14.77 20.34
CA LEU A 354 16.66 14.67 21.79
C LEU A 354 16.17 13.29 22.25
N CYS A 355 15.19 12.75 21.54
CA CYS A 355 14.50 11.50 21.86
C CYS A 355 14.97 10.33 21.01
N ARG A 356 16.02 10.52 20.21
CA ARG A 356 16.63 9.49 19.34
C ARG A 356 15.65 8.85 18.36
N ILE A 357 14.75 9.66 17.80
CA ILE A 357 13.82 9.23 16.76
C ILE A 357 14.60 8.96 15.48
N SER A 358 14.35 7.80 14.90
CA SER A 358 14.98 7.26 13.70
C SER A 358 13.93 7.01 12.61
N LEU A 359 14.37 6.85 11.36
CA LEU A 359 13.45 6.65 10.23
C LEU A 359 12.62 5.38 10.37
N LYS A 360 13.21 4.37 10.98
CA LYS A 360 12.59 3.09 11.24
C LYS A 360 11.36 3.26 12.15
N ASP A 361 11.39 4.26 13.05
CA ASP A 361 10.28 4.53 13.97
C ASP A 361 8.99 5.00 13.26
N PHE A 362 8.99 5.20 11.93
CA PHE A 362 7.78 5.51 11.16
C PHE A 362 7.11 4.28 10.53
N SER A 363 7.68 3.08 10.66
CA SER A 363 7.17 1.84 10.07
C SER A 363 6.88 0.80 11.15
N LEU A 364 6.04 -0.19 10.82
CA LEU A 364 5.65 -1.27 11.74
C LEU A 364 6.86 -2.18 12.06
N GLN A 365 7.38 -2.12 13.29
CA GLN A 365 8.73 -2.58 13.60
C GLN A 365 8.92 -3.14 15.02
N GLU A 366 8.55 -4.41 15.24
CA GLU A 366 9.21 -5.15 16.32
C GLU A 366 10.66 -5.55 15.95
N SER A 367 11.11 -5.33 14.72
CA SER A 367 12.51 -5.56 14.31
C SER A 367 13.02 -4.79 13.09
N GLY A 368 12.58 -3.54 12.91
CA GLY A 368 13.44 -2.53 12.29
C GLY A 368 13.55 -2.45 10.77
N CYS A 369 12.66 -3.05 9.98
CA CYS A 369 12.82 -3.05 8.53
C CYS A 369 12.06 -1.90 7.83
N LEU A 370 12.76 -1.13 6.99
CA LEU A 370 12.16 -0.30 5.95
C LEU A 370 12.25 -1.01 4.61
N LEU A 371 11.16 -0.95 3.84
CA LEU A 371 11.12 -1.54 2.50
C LEU A 371 12.03 -0.76 1.53
N PRO A 372 12.55 -1.43 0.49
CA PRO A 372 13.28 -0.75 -0.57
C PRO A 372 12.45 0.36 -1.23
N SER A 373 13.13 1.41 -1.67
CA SER A 373 12.54 2.42 -2.57
C SER A 373 12.27 1.86 -3.97
N LEU A 374 12.75 0.67 -4.30
CA LEU A 374 12.45 -0.01 -5.55
C LEU A 374 11.28 -0.98 -5.34
N PRO A 375 10.45 -1.24 -6.37
CA PRO A 375 9.39 -2.23 -6.29
C PRO A 375 9.99 -3.58 -5.86
N SER A 376 9.37 -4.23 -4.88
CA SER A 376 9.75 -5.56 -4.42
C SER A 376 8.52 -6.42 -4.23
N ASP A 377 8.66 -7.71 -4.52
CA ASP A 377 7.66 -8.72 -4.22
C ASP A 377 7.86 -9.21 -2.78
N ALA A 378 6.76 -9.53 -2.10
CA ALA A 378 6.80 -10.38 -0.94
C ALA A 378 7.21 -11.79 -1.35
N THR A 379 7.99 -12.46 -0.52
CA THR A 379 8.40 -13.84 -0.75
C THR A 379 7.63 -14.76 0.17
N PHE A 380 7.30 -15.96 -0.32
CA PHE A 380 6.68 -16.99 0.48
C PHE A 380 7.58 -18.21 0.53
N ASP A 381 7.84 -18.69 1.73
CA ASP A 381 8.52 -19.96 1.99
C ASP A 381 7.66 -20.80 2.94
N GLN A 382 7.56 -22.10 2.68
CA GLN A 382 6.66 -22.98 3.44
C GLN A 382 7.07 -23.12 4.92
N SER A 383 8.35 -22.92 5.25
CA SER A 383 8.87 -23.06 6.61
C SER A 383 8.84 -21.76 7.42
N SER A 384 8.96 -20.63 6.73
CA SER A 384 9.10 -19.30 7.35
C SER A 384 7.94 -18.34 7.06
N GLY A 385 7.00 -18.74 6.21
CA GLY A 385 5.82 -17.96 5.86
C GLY A 385 6.12 -16.85 4.85
N VAL A 386 5.33 -15.77 4.92
CA VAL A 386 5.53 -14.57 4.08
C VAL A 386 6.64 -13.71 4.68
N SER A 387 7.58 -13.28 3.85
CA SER A 387 8.66 -12.39 4.22
C SER A 387 8.86 -11.28 3.19
N PHE A 388 9.57 -10.22 3.57
CA PHE A 388 9.79 -9.05 2.72
C PHE A 388 11.28 -8.71 2.67
N LEU A 389 11.73 -8.17 1.55
CA LEU A 389 13.08 -7.63 1.44
C LEU A 389 13.20 -6.35 2.26
N CYS A 390 14.28 -6.26 3.04
CA CYS A 390 14.59 -5.12 3.88
C CYS A 390 15.79 -4.36 3.32
N ASP A 391 15.63 -3.04 3.16
CA ASP A 391 16.68 -2.15 2.66
C ASP A 391 17.46 -1.49 3.80
N LEU A 392 16.76 -1.01 4.84
CA LEU A 392 17.38 -0.38 5.99
C LEU A 392 16.93 -1.06 7.28
N ASN A 393 17.92 -1.50 8.07
CA ASN A 393 17.76 -1.99 9.44
C ASN A 393 18.60 -1.19 10.46
N ASP A 394 19.37 -0.21 9.98
CA ASP A 394 20.18 0.65 10.83
C ASP A 394 19.33 1.77 11.45
N ASN A 395 19.71 2.21 12.66
CA ASN A 395 19.05 3.31 13.38
C ASN A 395 19.38 4.69 12.78
N ILE A 396 19.09 4.89 11.49
CA ILE A 396 19.34 6.14 10.78
C ILE A 396 18.49 7.25 11.43
N PRO A 397 19.09 8.32 11.96
CA PRO A 397 18.36 9.40 12.62
C PRO A 397 17.33 10.05 11.68
N ALA A 398 16.14 10.32 12.20
CA ALA A 398 15.11 11.04 11.44
C ALA A 398 15.54 12.50 11.22
N PRO A 399 15.42 13.04 9.99
CA PRO A 399 15.82 14.41 9.71
C PRO A 399 14.86 15.41 10.36
N TRP A 400 15.40 16.32 11.16
CA TRP A 400 14.65 17.48 11.65
C TRP A 400 14.66 18.57 10.55
N PRO A 401 13.49 19.01 10.06
CA PRO A 401 13.44 19.95 8.96
C PRO A 401 14.02 21.31 9.39
N SER A 402 14.94 21.87 8.61
CA SER A 402 15.31 23.28 8.79
C SER A 402 14.15 24.18 8.33
N ALA A 403 13.91 25.30 9.00
CA ALA A 403 12.80 26.23 8.67
C ALA A 403 12.80 26.72 7.20
N SER A 404 13.90 26.56 6.47
CA SER A 404 14.12 26.98 5.09
C SER A 404 14.27 25.84 4.06
N GLN A 405 14.20 24.56 4.46
CA GLN A 405 14.48 23.44 3.56
C GLN A 405 13.21 22.71 3.11
N ILE A 406 12.92 22.82 1.82
CA ILE A 406 12.05 21.88 1.10
C ILE A 406 12.77 20.52 1.09
N PRO A 407 12.08 19.37 1.26
CA PRO A 407 12.71 18.07 1.11
C PRO A 407 13.47 18.06 -0.20
N ALA A 408 14.78 17.80 -0.15
CA ALA A 408 15.57 17.70 -1.36
C ALA A 408 14.95 16.60 -2.22
N SER A 409 14.50 16.95 -3.43
CA SER A 409 14.11 15.94 -4.40
C SER A 409 15.34 15.06 -4.63
N SER A 410 15.18 13.74 -4.54
CA SER A 410 16.23 12.76 -4.87
C SER A 410 16.81 12.94 -6.27
N CYS A 411 16.09 13.68 -7.12
CA CYS A 411 16.38 13.94 -8.52
C CYS A 411 17.31 15.13 -8.78
N ASN A 412 17.71 15.87 -7.74
CA ASN A 412 18.66 16.96 -7.91
C ASN A 412 20.08 16.38 -7.86
N LYS A 413 20.69 16.16 -9.04
CA LYS A 413 22.03 15.54 -9.22
C LYS A 413 23.16 16.23 -8.42
N THR A 414 22.91 17.41 -7.84
CA THR A 414 23.84 18.23 -7.05
C THR A 414 23.62 18.19 -5.53
N VAL A 415 22.51 17.65 -5.03
CA VAL A 415 22.34 17.50 -3.58
C VAL A 415 23.05 16.22 -3.16
N LYS A 416 24.15 16.38 -2.42
CA LYS A 416 24.75 15.29 -1.65
C LYS A 416 23.76 14.87 -0.57
N ILE A 417 22.77 14.05 -0.95
CA ILE A 417 22.08 13.19 -0.01
C ILE A 417 23.22 12.41 0.67
N PRO A 418 23.31 12.39 2.01
CA PRO A 418 24.27 11.52 2.67
C PRO A 418 24.10 10.15 2.03
N ALA A 419 25.18 9.58 1.50
CA ALA A 419 25.12 8.26 0.89
C ALA A 419 24.38 7.37 1.88
N LEU A 420 23.19 6.90 1.50
CA LEU A 420 22.56 5.81 2.22
C LEU A 420 23.66 4.74 2.32
N PRO A 421 23.97 4.24 3.54
CA PRO A 421 24.94 3.17 3.68
C PRO A 421 24.61 2.12 2.64
N ALA A 422 25.62 1.68 1.88
CA ALA A 422 25.44 0.68 0.84
C ALA A 422 24.60 -0.47 1.41
N ALA A 423 23.55 -0.88 0.68
CA ALA A 423 22.63 -1.95 1.08
C ALA A 423 23.43 -3.11 1.70
N ALA A 424 23.42 -3.21 3.02
CA ALA A 424 24.06 -4.31 3.70
C ALA A 424 23.17 -5.51 3.47
N SER A 425 23.67 -6.47 2.67
CA SER A 425 23.14 -7.82 2.42
C SER A 425 21.74 -8.06 3.00
N GLY A 426 20.72 -8.03 2.14
CA GLY A 426 19.33 -8.24 2.53
C GLY A 426 19.21 -9.41 3.50
N GLN A 427 18.93 -9.11 4.76
CA GLN A 427 18.62 -10.13 5.76
C GLN A 427 17.11 -10.34 5.69
N SER A 428 16.68 -11.56 5.38
CA SER A 428 15.34 -12.01 5.76
C SER A 428 15.19 -11.81 7.26
N GLY A 429 14.16 -11.07 7.69
CA GLY A 429 13.89 -10.86 9.12
C GLY A 429 13.78 -12.19 9.84
N LYS A 430 14.72 -12.49 10.75
CA LYS A 430 14.88 -13.78 11.43
C LYS A 430 13.84 -14.07 12.53
N TYR A 431 12.64 -13.50 12.48
CA TYR A 431 11.66 -13.63 13.57
C TYR A 431 10.81 -14.92 13.53
N ALA A 432 10.97 -15.78 12.53
CA ALA A 432 10.31 -17.09 12.54
C ALA A 432 10.92 -18.08 13.56
N HIS A 433 12.19 -17.91 13.97
CA HIS A 433 12.90 -18.98 14.70
C HIS A 433 12.67 -18.98 16.23
N TYR A 434 12.38 -17.84 16.85
CA TYR A 434 12.21 -17.72 18.30
C TYR A 434 10.77 -17.99 18.78
N VAL A 435 9.78 -17.74 17.93
CA VAL A 435 8.36 -18.06 18.21
C VAL A 435 8.13 -19.57 18.14
N VAL A 436 8.80 -20.27 17.22
CA VAL A 436 8.69 -21.74 17.09
C VAL A 436 9.22 -22.46 18.33
N LEU A 437 10.30 -21.98 18.95
CA LEU A 437 10.91 -22.66 20.10
C LEU A 437 10.05 -22.56 21.38
N THR A 438 9.37 -21.42 21.58
CA THR A 438 8.52 -21.16 22.74
C THR A 438 7.17 -21.89 22.65
N VAL A 439 6.60 -22.00 21.44
CA VAL A 439 5.35 -22.74 21.21
C VAL A 439 5.54 -24.25 21.38
N ASN A 440 6.67 -24.81 20.94
CA ASN A 440 6.98 -26.23 21.15
C ASN A 440 7.17 -26.59 22.64
N PHE A 441 7.74 -25.67 23.44
CA PHE A 441 7.91 -25.90 24.88
C PHE A 441 6.57 -25.91 25.61
N MET A 442 5.64 -25.02 25.24
CA MET A 442 4.29 -24.99 25.81
C MET A 442 3.44 -26.20 25.39
N HIS A 443 3.61 -26.70 24.16
CA HIS A 443 2.93 -27.91 23.70
C HIS A 443 3.42 -29.18 24.42
N MET A 444 4.73 -29.27 24.72
CA MET A 444 5.29 -30.35 25.54
C MET A 444 4.79 -30.31 27.00
N LEU A 445 4.56 -29.12 27.56
CA LEU A 445 3.99 -28.97 28.90
C LEU A 445 2.49 -29.32 28.96
N LEU A 446 1.74 -29.06 27.88
CA LEU A 446 0.32 -29.40 27.76
C LEU A 446 0.05 -30.88 27.47
N LEU A 447 1.04 -31.63 26.97
CA LEU A 447 0.94 -33.08 26.76
C LEU A 447 1.33 -33.91 28.01
N VAL A 448 1.81 -33.25 29.07
CA VAL A 448 2.28 -33.88 30.33
C VAL A 448 1.30 -33.67 31.50
N VAL A 449 0.18 -32.97 31.28
CA VAL A 449 -0.96 -32.83 32.22
C VAL A 449 -2.17 -33.50 31.63
#